data_AF-A0A1T4XEE5-F1
#
_entry.id   AF-A0A1T4XEE5-F1
#
_cell.length_a   1.000
_cell.length_b   1.000
_cell.length_c   1.000
_cell.angle_alpha   90.00
_cell.angle_beta   90.00
_cell.angle_gamma   90.00
#
_symmetry.space_group_name_H-M   'P 1'
#
loop_
_entity.id
_entity.type
_entity.pdbx_description
1 polymer ?
#
loop_
_entity_poly.entity_id
_entity_poly.type
_entity_poly.pdbx_seq_one_letter_code
_entity_poly.pdbx_strand_id
1 'polypeptide(L)'
;MNKKKATPILSSPQKHHRHYSKTCKPYLDFGAVRMAARGRWEYIHRALSISLQTTSHRKHTPCPACGGRDRFRVLPEYQETGSWFCSGGGHQQTGDGFALLNHAFNWDAYQQFAAVADLLGVASPNAETRLALRHQAAQYEVMMQAKARKKDERRRLDTDLIDALRGFDDAFEFRQRAQQAVKPQFVEVMPEELQAAKVLARRLVESYAGVSHG
;
A
#
# COMPACT_ATOMS: atom_id res chain seq x y z
N MET A 1 62.88 -11.86 -68.50
CA MET A 1 61.90 -12.74 -67.83
C MET A 1 61.48 -12.08 -66.54
N ASN A 2 60.27 -11.56 -66.44
CA ASN A 2 59.88 -10.75 -65.28
C ASN A 2 58.47 -11.09 -64.78
N LYS A 3 58.42 -11.31 -63.45
CA LYS A 3 57.30 -11.27 -62.52
C LYS A 3 56.19 -12.33 -62.67
N LYS A 4 55.94 -13.04 -61.57
CA LYS A 4 54.72 -12.91 -60.74
C LYS A 4 54.92 -13.61 -59.39
N LYS A 5 54.98 -12.81 -58.32
CA LYS A 5 54.85 -13.25 -56.92
C LYS A 5 53.39 -13.61 -56.66
N ALA A 6 53.16 -14.75 -56.02
CA ALA A 6 51.84 -15.13 -55.51
C ALA A 6 51.54 -14.37 -54.21
N THR A 7 50.36 -13.75 -54.14
CA THR A 7 49.76 -13.17 -52.94
C THR A 7 48.73 -14.15 -52.36
N PRO A 8 48.72 -14.40 -51.03
CA PRO A 8 47.65 -15.16 -50.40
C PRO A 8 46.42 -14.28 -50.21
N ILE A 9 45.26 -14.77 -50.64
CA ILE A 9 43.96 -14.12 -50.48
C ILE A 9 43.53 -14.33 -49.02
N LEU A 10 43.56 -13.25 -48.22
CA LEU A 10 42.97 -13.21 -46.89
C LEU A 10 41.44 -13.12 -47.05
N SER A 11 40.75 -14.25 -46.90
CA SER A 11 39.28 -14.30 -46.90
C SER A 11 38.74 -13.57 -45.67
N SER A 12 38.04 -12.45 -45.93
CA SER A 12 37.34 -11.62 -44.95
C SER A 12 36.29 -12.43 -44.17
N PRO A 13 36.14 -12.26 -42.85
CA PRO A 13 35.11 -12.97 -42.10
C PRO A 13 33.73 -12.46 -42.51
N GLN A 14 32.86 -13.36 -42.97
CA GLN A 14 31.45 -13.09 -43.19
C GLN A 14 30.80 -12.65 -41.87
N LYS A 15 30.42 -11.37 -41.78
CA LYS A 15 29.64 -10.85 -40.66
C LYS A 15 28.24 -11.45 -40.75
N HIS A 16 27.95 -12.43 -39.90
CA HIS A 16 26.58 -12.87 -39.67
C HIS A 16 25.79 -11.70 -39.06
N HIS A 17 25.00 -11.02 -39.89
CA HIS A 17 24.01 -10.07 -39.40
C HIS A 17 22.93 -10.84 -38.63
N ARG A 18 23.01 -10.83 -37.29
CA ARG A 18 21.87 -11.19 -36.45
C ARG A 18 20.75 -10.20 -36.76
N HIS A 19 19.70 -10.66 -37.45
CA HIS A 19 18.43 -9.96 -37.51
C HIS A 19 17.81 -9.99 -36.11
N TYR A 20 18.17 -9.01 -35.28
CA TYR A 20 17.49 -8.75 -34.03
C TYR A 20 16.19 -8.01 -34.39
N SER A 21 15.09 -8.74 -34.56
CA SER A 21 13.77 -8.12 -34.59
C SER A 21 13.50 -7.56 -33.19
N LYS A 22 13.75 -6.26 -33.04
CA LYS A 22 13.27 -5.49 -31.88
C LYS A 22 11.75 -5.48 -31.94
N THR A 23 11.10 -6.48 -31.35
CA THR A 23 9.74 -6.31 -30.85
C THR A 23 9.84 -5.45 -29.60
N CYS A 24 10.13 -4.15 -29.78
CA CYS A 24 10.10 -3.20 -28.69
C CYS A 24 8.64 -3.07 -28.25
N LYS A 25 8.30 -3.67 -27.10
CA LYS A 25 7.04 -3.40 -26.40
C LYS A 25 6.88 -1.87 -26.30
N PRO A 26 5.73 -1.29 -26.69
CA PRO A 26 5.53 0.15 -26.60
C PRO A 26 5.75 0.63 -25.16
N TYR A 27 6.32 1.82 -25.02
CA TYR A 27 6.50 2.39 -23.69
C TYR A 27 5.14 2.66 -23.05
N LEU A 28 4.95 2.16 -21.83
CA LEU A 28 3.73 2.34 -21.06
C LEU A 28 4.05 3.02 -19.74
N ASP A 29 3.41 4.17 -19.49
CA ASP A 29 3.57 4.91 -18.23
C ASP A 29 2.69 4.28 -17.14
N PHE A 30 3.26 3.36 -16.36
CA PHE A 30 2.54 2.65 -15.29
C PHE A 30 1.99 3.60 -14.22
N GLY A 31 2.65 4.74 -13.97
CA GLY A 31 2.17 5.75 -13.03
C GLY A 31 0.88 6.38 -13.53
N ALA A 32 0.86 6.80 -14.80
CA ALA A 32 -0.31 7.35 -15.45
C ALA A 32 -1.49 6.36 -15.49
N VAL A 33 -1.22 5.10 -15.84
CA VAL A 33 -2.24 4.05 -15.87
C VAL A 33 -2.79 3.75 -14.47
N ARG A 34 -1.93 3.69 -13.44
CA ARG A 34 -2.37 3.50 -12.05
C ARG A 34 -3.29 4.63 -11.61
N MET A 35 -2.95 5.87 -11.93
CA MET A 35 -3.79 7.03 -11.60
C MET A 35 -5.11 7.00 -12.36
N ALA A 36 -5.08 6.65 -13.64
CA ALA A 36 -6.29 6.48 -14.42
C ALA A 36 -7.17 5.39 -13.81
N ALA A 37 -6.64 4.25 -13.38
CA ALA A 37 -7.45 3.15 -12.85
C ALA A 37 -8.18 3.47 -11.53
N ARG A 38 -7.75 4.49 -10.79
CA ARG A 38 -8.37 4.86 -9.51
C ARG A 38 -9.85 5.22 -9.66
N GLY A 39 -10.66 4.80 -8.70
CA GLY A 39 -12.11 5.03 -8.72
C GLY A 39 -12.87 4.17 -9.74
N ARG A 40 -12.17 3.35 -10.54
CA ARG A 40 -12.75 2.61 -11.68
C ARG A 40 -12.57 1.09 -11.58
N TRP A 41 -12.15 0.58 -10.43
CA TRP A 41 -11.78 -0.83 -10.28
C TRP A 41 -12.92 -1.82 -10.47
N GLU A 42 -14.14 -1.47 -10.08
CA GLU A 42 -15.31 -2.31 -10.35
C GLU A 42 -15.54 -2.48 -11.85
N TYR A 43 -15.46 -1.38 -12.60
CA TYR A 43 -15.58 -1.39 -14.06
C TYR A 43 -14.44 -2.18 -14.72
N ILE A 44 -13.20 -1.93 -14.30
CA ILE A 44 -12.01 -2.59 -14.86
C ILE A 44 -12.06 -4.11 -14.64
N HIS A 45 -12.33 -4.55 -13.41
CA HIS A 45 -12.42 -5.98 -13.11
C HIS A 45 -13.55 -6.64 -13.90
N ARG A 46 -14.73 -6.01 -13.97
CA ARG A 46 -15.86 -6.55 -14.74
C ARG A 46 -15.53 -6.67 -16.24
N ALA A 47 -14.91 -5.64 -16.82
CA ALA A 47 -14.55 -5.62 -18.23
C ALA A 47 -13.45 -6.65 -18.57
N LEU A 48 -12.54 -6.93 -17.63
CA LEU A 48 -11.49 -7.94 -17.76
C LEU A 48 -11.93 -9.32 -17.25
N SER A 49 -13.23 -9.62 -17.27
CA SER A 49 -13.80 -10.92 -16.91
C SER A 49 -13.64 -11.37 -15.45
N ILE A 50 -13.34 -10.45 -14.53
CA ILE A 50 -13.41 -10.68 -13.08
C ILE A 50 -14.77 -10.19 -12.57
N SER A 51 -15.73 -11.12 -12.52
CA SER A 51 -17.05 -10.85 -11.97
C SER A 51 -17.08 -11.10 -10.46
N LEU A 52 -17.07 -10.02 -9.68
CA LEU A 52 -17.27 -10.08 -8.23
C LEU A 52 -18.76 -10.16 -7.91
N GLN A 53 -19.17 -11.08 -7.03
CA GLN A 53 -20.57 -11.17 -6.58
C GLN A 53 -21.00 -9.93 -5.79
N THR A 54 -20.06 -9.25 -5.14
CA THR A 54 -20.32 -8.01 -4.41
C THR A 54 -19.05 -7.16 -4.35
N THR A 55 -19.23 -5.85 -4.37
CA THR A 55 -18.20 -4.84 -4.08
C THR A 55 -18.33 -4.28 -2.66
N SER A 56 -19.16 -4.90 -1.81
CA SER A 56 -19.25 -4.58 -0.38
C SER A 56 -18.10 -5.22 0.39
N HIS A 57 -17.31 -4.41 1.11
CA HIS A 57 -16.21 -4.91 1.95
C HIS A 57 -16.66 -5.77 3.15
N ARG A 58 -17.96 -5.76 3.47
CA ARG A 58 -18.53 -6.49 4.61
C ARG A 58 -18.93 -7.93 4.27
N LYS A 59 -18.91 -8.29 2.99
CA LYS A 59 -19.39 -9.60 2.53
C LYS A 59 -18.21 -10.43 2.02
N HIS A 60 -18.23 -11.69 2.41
CA HIS A 60 -17.30 -12.69 1.91
C HIS A 60 -17.93 -13.45 0.73
N THR A 61 -17.12 -13.76 -0.27
CA THR A 61 -17.56 -14.45 -1.49
C THR A 61 -16.53 -15.52 -1.89
N PRO A 62 -16.87 -16.41 -2.83
CA PRO A 62 -15.88 -17.22 -3.53
C PRO A 62 -14.79 -16.35 -4.16
N CYS A 63 -13.55 -16.82 -4.18
CA CYS A 63 -12.49 -16.13 -4.87
C CYS A 63 -12.64 -16.31 -6.39
N PRO A 64 -12.56 -15.23 -7.19
CA PRO A 64 -12.61 -15.35 -8.65
C PRO A 64 -11.41 -16.09 -9.24
N ALA A 65 -10.29 -16.18 -8.51
CA ALA A 65 -9.07 -16.85 -8.95
C ALA A 65 -8.97 -18.32 -8.47
N CYS A 66 -9.12 -18.56 -7.16
CA CYS A 66 -8.93 -19.89 -6.56
C CYS A 66 -10.22 -20.57 -6.09
N GLY A 67 -11.39 -19.95 -6.29
CA GLY A 67 -12.69 -20.51 -5.91
C GLY A 67 -12.96 -20.53 -4.40
N GLY A 68 -13.64 -21.57 -3.92
CA GLY A 68 -14.11 -21.71 -2.54
C GLY A 68 -15.52 -21.16 -2.29
N ARG A 69 -15.89 -21.00 -1.02
CA ARG A 69 -17.22 -20.49 -0.61
C ARG A 69 -17.21 -19.01 -0.19
N ASP A 70 -16.23 -18.61 0.62
CA ASP A 70 -16.27 -17.33 1.36
C ASP A 70 -14.87 -16.78 1.69
N ARG A 71 -13.86 -17.13 0.88
CA ARG A 71 -12.46 -16.78 1.17
C ARG A 71 -12.04 -15.41 0.66
N PHE A 72 -12.83 -14.79 -0.20
CA PHE A 72 -12.52 -13.50 -0.83
C PHE A 72 -13.37 -12.37 -0.26
N ARG A 73 -12.76 -11.21 -0.06
CA ARG A 73 -13.45 -9.95 0.20
C ARG A 73 -12.71 -8.80 -0.44
N VAL A 74 -13.45 -7.78 -0.86
CA VAL A 74 -12.85 -6.48 -1.18
C VAL A 74 -12.58 -5.70 0.11
N LEU A 75 -11.57 -4.83 0.12
CA LEU A 75 -11.25 -3.98 1.27
C LEU A 75 -11.95 -2.61 1.16
N PRO A 76 -12.04 -1.81 2.24
CA PRO A 76 -12.77 -0.54 2.22
C PRO A 76 -12.33 0.42 1.10
N GLU A 77 -11.05 0.40 0.73
CA GLU A 77 -10.45 1.25 -0.31
C GLU A 77 -10.55 0.64 -1.73
N TYR A 78 -11.40 -0.37 -1.94
CA TYR A 78 -11.51 -1.10 -3.20
C TYR A 78 -11.86 -0.20 -4.40
N GLN A 79 -12.80 0.73 -4.24
CA GLN A 79 -13.16 1.63 -5.34
C GLN A 79 -11.95 2.46 -5.80
N GLU A 80 -11.12 2.90 -4.86
CA GLU A 80 -9.94 3.73 -5.11
C GLU A 80 -8.73 2.96 -5.62
N THR A 81 -8.44 1.80 -5.03
CA THR A 81 -7.17 1.09 -5.21
C THR A 81 -7.33 -0.32 -5.78
N GLY A 82 -8.55 -0.83 -5.80
CA GLY A 82 -8.83 -2.22 -6.16
C GLY A 82 -8.44 -3.19 -5.06
N SER A 83 -8.17 -2.69 -3.84
CA SER A 83 -7.68 -3.48 -2.71
C SER A 83 -8.60 -4.66 -2.35
N TRP A 84 -8.02 -5.84 -2.19
CA TRP A 84 -8.75 -7.09 -1.92
C TRP A 84 -7.94 -8.02 -1.02
N PHE A 85 -8.62 -9.02 -0.46
CA PHE A 85 -8.01 -10.08 0.34
C PHE A 85 -8.63 -11.43 0.00
N CYS A 86 -7.78 -12.46 -0.11
CA CYS A 86 -8.18 -13.85 -0.18
C CYS A 86 -7.45 -14.67 0.91
N SER A 87 -8.19 -15.40 1.75
CA SER A 87 -7.56 -16.30 2.73
C SER A 87 -6.88 -17.52 2.10
N GLY A 88 -7.15 -17.79 0.82
CA GLY A 88 -6.48 -18.81 0.01
C GLY A 88 -6.82 -20.26 0.41
N GLY A 89 -6.51 -21.20 -0.49
CA GLY A 89 -6.55 -22.65 -0.20
C GLY A 89 -5.21 -23.17 0.34
N GLY A 90 -4.50 -22.37 1.12
CA GLY A 90 -3.15 -22.68 1.64
C GLY A 90 -2.35 -21.43 1.99
N HIS A 91 -2.19 -20.49 1.04
CA HIS A 91 -1.48 -19.22 1.24
C HIS A 91 -2.40 -18.02 1.08
N GLN A 92 -2.32 -17.08 2.02
CA GLN A 92 -3.07 -15.83 1.99
C GLN A 92 -2.55 -14.93 0.87
N GLN A 93 -3.46 -14.36 0.10
CA GLN A 93 -3.16 -13.44 -1.00
C GLN A 93 -3.89 -12.11 -0.79
N THR A 94 -3.22 -11.01 -1.10
CA THR A 94 -3.73 -9.65 -0.94
C THR A 94 -3.00 -8.71 -1.90
N GLY A 95 -3.65 -7.63 -2.31
CA GLY A 95 -3.02 -6.63 -3.16
C GLY A 95 -4.00 -5.59 -3.69
N ASP A 96 -3.55 -4.79 -4.64
CA ASP A 96 -4.36 -3.81 -5.38
C ASP A 96 -5.11 -4.48 -6.55
N GLY A 97 -5.82 -3.69 -7.35
CA GLY A 97 -6.58 -4.24 -8.48
C GLY A 97 -5.71 -4.90 -9.55
N PHE A 98 -4.47 -4.42 -9.76
CA PHE A 98 -3.51 -5.08 -10.67
C PHE A 98 -3.07 -6.45 -10.10
N ALA A 99 -2.83 -6.52 -8.80
CA ALA A 99 -2.53 -7.78 -8.13
C ALA A 99 -3.69 -8.78 -8.22
N LEU A 100 -4.95 -8.32 -8.33
CA LEU A 100 -6.07 -9.23 -8.58
C LEU A 100 -6.01 -9.84 -9.98
N LEU A 101 -5.64 -9.04 -11.00
CA LEU A 101 -5.43 -9.53 -12.36
C LEU A 101 -4.29 -10.57 -12.40
N ASN A 102 -3.20 -10.33 -11.67
CA ASN A 102 -2.16 -11.33 -11.48
C ASN A 102 -2.72 -12.59 -10.82
N HIS A 103 -3.49 -12.45 -9.74
CA HIS A 103 -4.01 -13.59 -9.01
C HIS A 103 -4.96 -14.45 -9.86
N ALA A 104 -5.82 -13.82 -10.66
CA ALA A 104 -6.82 -14.49 -11.49
C ALA A 104 -6.26 -15.08 -12.79
N PHE A 105 -5.36 -14.36 -13.47
CA PHE A 105 -4.91 -14.71 -14.82
C PHE A 105 -3.41 -15.03 -14.92
N ASN A 106 -2.67 -14.89 -13.82
CA ASN A 106 -1.22 -15.09 -13.77
C ASN A 106 -0.45 -14.18 -14.76
N TRP A 107 -1.00 -13.01 -15.05
CA TRP A 107 -0.42 -12.01 -15.95
C TRP A 107 0.82 -11.35 -15.35
N ASP A 108 1.80 -11.03 -16.19
CA ASP A 108 2.92 -10.17 -15.80
C ASP A 108 2.48 -8.71 -15.63
N ALA A 109 3.32 -7.88 -15.00
CA ALA A 109 3.00 -6.47 -14.78
C ALA A 109 2.65 -5.74 -16.09
N TYR A 110 3.44 -5.96 -17.15
CA TYR A 110 3.20 -5.27 -18.41
C TYR A 110 1.85 -5.65 -19.03
N GLN A 111 1.46 -6.93 -18.99
CA GLN A 111 0.17 -7.42 -19.47
C GLN A 111 -0.99 -6.78 -18.71
N GLN A 112 -0.88 -6.71 -17.38
CA GLN A 112 -1.89 -6.06 -16.53
C GLN A 112 -2.05 -4.58 -16.89
N PHE A 113 -0.94 -3.85 -16.94
CA PHE A 113 -0.96 -2.42 -17.24
C PHE A 113 -1.43 -2.15 -18.67
N ALA A 114 -1.02 -2.96 -19.65
CA ALA A 114 -1.42 -2.80 -21.04
C ALA A 114 -2.93 -3.01 -21.22
N ALA A 115 -3.47 -4.11 -20.67
CA ALA A 115 -4.90 -4.40 -20.76
C ALA A 115 -5.76 -3.29 -20.12
N VAL A 116 -5.33 -2.77 -18.96
CA VAL A 116 -6.02 -1.65 -18.29
C VAL A 116 -5.85 -0.35 -19.08
N ALA A 117 -4.67 -0.09 -19.65
CA ALA A 117 -4.42 1.10 -20.44
C ALA A 117 -5.25 1.14 -21.72
N ASP A 118 -5.38 0.00 -22.40
CA ASP A 118 -6.20 -0.17 -23.59
C ASP A 118 -7.68 0.04 -23.24
N LEU A 119 -8.16 -0.57 -22.15
CA LEU A 119 -9.53 -0.40 -21.67
C LEU A 119 -9.87 1.06 -21.31
N LEU A 120 -8.92 1.77 -20.68
CA LEU A 120 -9.12 3.15 -20.24
C LEU A 120 -8.75 4.20 -21.30
N GLY A 121 -8.25 3.78 -22.47
CA GLY A 121 -7.83 4.70 -23.54
C GLY A 121 -6.56 5.51 -23.21
N VAL A 122 -5.72 5.01 -22.30
CA VAL A 122 -4.49 5.68 -21.83
C VAL A 122 -3.21 4.97 -22.28
N ALA A 123 -3.29 4.06 -23.26
CA ALA A 123 -2.12 3.38 -23.83
C ALA A 123 -1.18 4.34 -24.58
N SER A 124 -1.71 5.43 -25.14
CA SER A 124 -0.91 6.52 -25.74
C SER A 124 -1.56 7.88 -25.47
N PRO A 125 -1.53 8.37 -24.22
CA PRO A 125 -2.10 9.67 -23.88
C PRO A 125 -1.24 10.77 -24.51
N ASN A 126 -1.88 11.85 -24.97
CA ASN A 126 -1.16 13.03 -25.43
C ASN A 126 -0.26 13.61 -24.31
N ALA A 127 0.69 14.47 -24.68
CA ALA A 127 1.68 15.00 -23.73
C ALA A 127 1.02 15.71 -22.52
N GLU A 128 -0.07 16.45 -22.76
CA GLU A 128 -0.84 17.16 -21.74
C GLU A 128 -1.49 16.20 -20.73
N THR A 129 -2.16 15.16 -21.20
CA THR A 129 -2.81 14.15 -20.35
C THR A 129 -1.79 13.43 -19.49
N ARG A 130 -0.61 13.09 -20.04
CA ARG A 130 0.48 12.46 -19.28
C ARG A 130 0.97 13.37 -18.16
N LEU A 131 1.15 14.66 -18.42
CA LEU A 131 1.58 15.63 -17.41
C LEU A 131 0.52 15.78 -16.31
N ALA A 132 -0.75 15.89 -16.67
CA ALA A 132 -1.86 15.98 -15.72
C ALA A 132 -1.94 14.76 -14.78
N LEU A 133 -1.84 13.54 -15.33
CA LEU A 133 -1.84 12.30 -14.54
C LEU A 133 -0.64 12.23 -13.59
N ARG A 134 0.54 12.72 -14.01
CA ARG A 134 1.74 12.79 -13.15
C ARG A 134 1.57 13.78 -12.00
N HIS A 135 1.01 14.96 -12.26
CA HIS A 135 0.70 15.91 -11.19
C HIS A 135 -0.32 15.35 -10.19
N GLN A 136 -1.37 14.69 -10.69
CA GLN A 136 -2.36 14.05 -9.84
C GLN A 136 -1.73 12.92 -9.00
N ALA A 137 -0.83 12.12 -9.58
CA ALA A 137 -0.08 11.10 -8.86
C ALA A 137 0.74 11.71 -7.71
N ALA A 138 1.51 12.76 -7.98
CA ALA A 138 2.34 13.43 -6.99
C ALA A 138 1.50 14.03 -5.86
N GLN A 139 0.38 14.70 -6.17
CA GLN A 139 -0.54 15.23 -5.18
C GLN A 139 -1.13 14.13 -4.29
N TYR A 140 -1.53 13.02 -4.89
CA TYR A 140 -2.06 11.88 -4.17
C TYR A 140 -1.00 11.24 -3.24
N GLU A 141 0.25 11.09 -3.69
CA GLU A 141 1.34 10.58 -2.87
C GLU A 141 1.59 11.46 -1.64
N VAL A 142 1.63 12.79 -1.82
CA VAL A 142 1.77 13.75 -0.72
C VAL A 142 0.61 13.62 0.27
N MET A 143 -0.62 13.54 -0.22
CA MET A 143 -1.81 13.35 0.61
C MET A 143 -1.76 12.04 1.39
N MET A 144 -1.34 10.94 0.77
CA MET A 144 -1.22 9.64 1.42
C MET A 144 -0.11 9.63 2.47
N GLN A 145 1.03 10.27 2.21
CA GLN A 145 2.09 10.43 3.22
C GLN A 145 1.60 11.27 4.40
N ALA A 146 0.82 12.34 4.16
CA ALA A 146 0.23 13.13 5.24
C ALA A 146 -0.75 12.30 6.08
N LYS A 147 -1.60 11.48 5.45
CA LYS A 147 -2.50 10.55 6.16
C LYS A 147 -1.73 9.51 6.97
N ALA A 148 -0.66 8.93 6.40
CA ALA A 148 0.19 7.97 7.09
C ALA A 148 0.86 8.59 8.33
N ARG A 149 1.42 9.79 8.20
CA ARG A 149 2.00 10.55 9.32
C ARG A 149 0.98 10.80 10.43
N LYS A 150 -0.23 11.25 10.10
CA LYS A 150 -1.31 11.44 11.09
C LYS A 150 -1.67 10.15 11.82
N LYS A 151 -1.74 9.02 11.11
CA LYS A 151 -2.02 7.71 11.72
C LYS A 151 -0.88 7.26 12.64
N ASP A 152 0.38 7.47 12.23
CA ASP A 152 1.54 7.12 13.05
C ASP A 152 1.64 8.01 14.30
N GLU A 153 1.36 9.31 14.17
CA GLU A 153 1.24 10.23 15.29
C GLU A 153 0.16 9.77 16.27
N ARG A 154 -1.02 9.37 15.77
CA ARG A 154 -2.07 8.83 16.63
C ARG A 154 -1.63 7.59 17.39
N ARG A 155 -0.96 6.65 16.72
CA ARG A 155 -0.40 5.45 17.37
C ARG A 155 0.58 5.81 18.48
N ARG A 156 1.45 6.79 18.24
CA ARG A 156 2.39 7.28 19.26
C ARG A 156 1.66 7.86 20.46
N LEU A 157 0.65 8.72 20.24
CA LEU A 157 -0.15 9.29 21.32
C LEU A 157 -0.88 8.21 22.13
N ASP A 158 -1.43 7.19 21.46
CA ASP A 158 -2.08 6.08 22.15
C ASP A 158 -1.07 5.26 22.98
N THR A 159 0.16 5.03 22.48
CA THR A 159 1.24 4.40 23.25
C THR A 159 1.65 5.25 24.47
N ASP A 160 1.91 6.54 24.26
CA ASP A 160 2.26 7.47 25.35
C ASP A 160 1.18 7.53 26.44
N LEU A 161 -0.10 7.44 26.07
CA LEU A 161 -1.21 7.39 27.02
C LEU A 161 -1.22 6.10 27.83
N ILE A 162 -1.00 4.94 27.18
CA ILE A 162 -0.91 3.65 27.87
C ILE A 162 0.24 3.65 28.88
N ASP A 163 1.41 4.18 28.50
CA ASP A 163 2.56 4.27 29.38
C ASP A 163 2.30 5.22 30.56
N ALA A 164 1.62 6.35 30.33
CA ALA A 164 1.22 7.26 31.40
C ALA A 164 0.20 6.64 32.39
N LEU A 165 -0.74 5.83 31.88
CA LEU A 165 -1.68 5.08 32.72
C LEU A 165 -0.95 4.07 33.61
N ARG A 166 0.02 3.33 33.06
CA ARG A 166 0.85 2.40 33.83
C ARG A 166 1.66 3.12 34.91
N GLY A 167 2.30 4.24 34.57
CA GLY A 167 3.06 5.02 35.55
C GLY A 167 2.20 5.59 36.68
N PHE A 168 0.94 5.92 36.41
CA PHE A 168 -0.01 6.30 37.46
C PHE A 168 -0.38 5.13 38.37
N ASP A 169 -0.62 3.95 37.80
CA ASP A 169 -0.94 2.73 38.55
C ASP A 169 0.23 2.31 39.46
N ASP A 170 1.45 2.32 38.94
CA ASP A 170 2.68 2.03 39.70
C ASP A 170 2.85 2.98 40.89
N ALA A 171 2.59 4.28 40.68
CA ALA A 171 2.69 5.29 41.74
C ALA A 171 1.59 5.10 42.80
N PHE A 172 0.39 4.70 42.39
CA PHE A 172 -0.72 4.43 43.29
C PHE A 172 -0.50 3.16 44.13
N GLU A 173 0.02 2.09 43.51
CA GLU A 173 0.45 0.86 44.18
C GLU A 173 1.56 1.13 45.22
N PHE A 174 2.53 1.97 44.85
CA PHE A 174 3.57 2.40 45.77
C PHE A 174 2.98 3.06 47.03
N ARG A 175 2.01 3.99 46.88
CA ARG A 175 1.31 4.61 48.02
C ARG A 175 0.57 3.59 48.86
N GLN A 176 -0.18 2.67 48.25
CA GLN A 176 -0.91 1.66 49.03
C GLN A 176 0.03 0.84 49.93
N ARG A 177 1.18 0.41 49.40
CA ARG A 177 2.20 -0.30 50.19
C ARG A 177 2.78 0.56 51.30
N ALA A 178 3.10 1.83 51.01
CA ALA A 178 3.62 2.76 52.01
C ALA A 178 2.61 3.02 53.14
N GLN A 179 1.31 3.14 52.83
CA GLN A 179 0.25 3.35 53.81
C GLN A 179 0.03 2.12 54.71
N GLN A 180 0.13 0.91 54.17
CA GLN A 180 0.03 -0.32 54.97
C GLN A 180 1.13 -0.44 56.03
N ALA A 181 2.27 0.25 55.85
CA ALA A 181 3.40 0.25 56.77
C ALA A 181 3.29 1.26 57.94
N VAL A 182 2.30 2.16 57.94
CA VAL A 182 2.21 3.28 58.91
C VAL A 182 0.83 3.34 59.60
N LYS A 183 0.79 3.63 60.91
CA LYS A 183 -0.47 3.86 61.66
C LYS A 183 -1.05 5.25 61.30
N PRO A 184 -2.36 5.41 61.04
CA PRO A 184 -2.87 6.56 60.34
C PRO A 184 -2.95 7.77 61.26
N GLN A 185 -2.24 8.85 60.93
CA GLN A 185 -2.51 10.17 61.52
C GLN A 185 -2.50 11.30 60.50
N PHE A 186 -1.78 11.18 59.37
CA PHE A 186 -1.89 12.11 58.26
C PHE A 186 -1.40 11.44 56.96
N VAL A 187 -2.18 11.53 55.87
CA VAL A 187 -1.77 11.04 54.55
C VAL A 187 -1.28 12.24 53.74
N GLU A 188 0.05 12.37 53.60
CA GLU A 188 0.64 13.37 52.71
C GLU A 188 0.56 12.92 51.24
N VAL A 189 0.26 13.85 50.33
CA VAL A 189 0.26 13.59 48.90
C VAL A 189 1.72 13.48 48.42
N MET A 190 2.11 12.31 47.89
CA MET A 190 3.48 12.13 47.41
C MET A 190 3.70 12.89 46.09
N PRO A 191 4.85 13.58 45.93
CA PRO A 191 5.18 14.33 44.71
C PRO A 191 5.17 13.47 43.44
N GLU A 192 5.61 12.21 43.54
CA GLU A 192 5.67 11.27 42.41
C GLU A 192 4.28 10.93 41.86
N GLU A 193 3.30 10.72 42.74
CA GLU A 193 1.91 10.45 42.34
C GLU A 193 1.23 11.67 41.75
N LEU A 194 1.47 12.85 42.32
CA LEU A 194 0.99 14.10 41.76
C LEU A 194 1.59 14.32 40.37
N GLN A 195 2.87 14.00 40.19
CA GLN A 195 3.55 14.10 38.91
C GLN A 195 2.99 13.07 37.90
N ALA A 196 2.79 11.82 38.31
CA ALA A 196 2.18 10.78 37.47
C ALA A 196 0.75 11.17 37.05
N ALA A 197 -0.06 11.68 37.98
CA ALA A 197 -1.41 12.18 37.70
C ALA A 197 -1.42 13.36 36.71
N LYS A 198 -0.48 14.31 36.86
CA LYS A 198 -0.32 15.44 35.93
C LYS A 198 0.07 14.97 34.53
N VAL A 199 1.00 14.02 34.44
CA VAL A 199 1.42 13.43 33.14
C VAL A 199 0.24 12.74 32.48
N LEU A 200 -0.50 11.90 33.21
CA LEU A 200 -1.70 11.24 32.70
C LEU A 200 -2.75 12.23 32.21
N ALA A 201 -3.08 13.25 33.01
CA ALA A 201 -4.06 14.28 32.64
C ALA A 201 -3.66 15.00 31.34
N ARG A 202 -2.37 15.34 31.19
CA ARG A 202 -1.84 15.95 29.97
C ARG A 202 -1.99 15.03 28.76
N ARG A 203 -1.59 13.76 28.86
CA ARG A 203 -1.67 12.80 27.74
C ARG A 203 -3.11 12.49 27.33
N LEU A 204 -4.04 12.46 28.28
CA LEU A 204 -5.47 12.37 27.99
C LEU A 204 -5.95 13.55 27.14
N VAL A 205 -5.61 14.78 27.54
CA VAL A 205 -5.97 15.99 26.77
C VAL A 205 -5.35 15.96 25.37
N GLU A 206 -4.07 15.60 25.24
CA GLU A 206 -3.40 15.50 23.93
C GLU A 206 -4.04 14.44 23.01
N SER A 207 -4.44 13.28 23.56
CA SER A 207 -5.13 12.22 22.82
C SER A 207 -6.54 12.63 22.36
N TYR A 208 -7.28 13.37 23.19
CA TYR A 208 -8.63 13.86 22.89
C TYR A 208 -8.66 15.11 21.99
N ALA A 209 -7.71 16.03 22.14
CA ALA A 209 -7.62 17.23 21.29
C ALA A 209 -7.33 16.88 19.81
N GLY A 210 -6.70 15.72 19.56
CA GLY A 210 -6.57 15.16 18.21
C GLY A 210 -7.86 14.58 17.61
N VAL A 211 -8.97 14.51 18.36
CA VAL A 211 -10.28 14.00 17.93
C VAL A 211 -11.22 15.13 17.48
N SER A 212 -10.99 16.38 17.91
CA SER A 212 -11.94 17.49 17.74
C SER A 212 -12.02 18.13 16.34
N HIS A 213 -11.33 17.59 15.32
CA HIS A 213 -11.50 18.03 13.93
C HIS A 213 -11.51 16.85 12.97
N GLY A 214 -12.72 16.31 12.73
CA GLY A 214 -13.04 15.35 11.68
C GLY A 214 -14.39 15.71 11.08
#